data_AF-A0A961GZ84-F1
#
_entry.id   AF-A0A961GZ84-F1
#
_cell.length_a   1.000
_cell.length_b   1.000
_cell.length_c   1.000
_cell.angle_alpha   90.00
_cell.angle_beta   90.00
_cell.angle_gamma   90.00
#
_symmetry.space_group_name_H-M   'P 1'
#
loop_
_entity.id
_entity.type
_entity.pdbx_description
1 polymer ?
#
loop_
_entity_poly.entity_id
_entity_poly.type
_entity_poly.pdbx_seq_one_letter_code
_entity_poly.pdbx_strand_id
1 'polypeptide(L)'
;MIHALLDTTQVIRTLQFEGAPHEVCAEALASHDRHSNQLTVKLRAFLRAQNQDHIGEVAVPSWLPEPETVIDHVESDEAHEVANDVFGSWKQKVAGRLPG
;
A
#
# COMPACT_ATOMS: atom_id res chain seq x y z
N MET A 1 -0.36 -20.80 -11.78
CA MET A 1 -1.73 -20.36 -11.41
C MET A 1 -1.55 -19.20 -10.46
N ILE A 2 -2.11 -18.03 -10.77
CA ILE A 2 -1.94 -16.83 -9.96
C ILE A 2 -2.99 -16.84 -8.85
N HIS A 3 -2.53 -16.70 -7.60
CA HIS A 3 -3.35 -16.65 -6.41
C HIS A 3 -3.22 -15.28 -5.74
N ALA A 4 -4.33 -14.62 -5.46
CA ALA A 4 -4.33 -13.43 -4.61
C ALA A 4 -3.99 -13.85 -3.17
N LEU A 5 -3.07 -13.11 -2.54
CA LEU A 5 -2.59 -13.35 -1.18
C LEU A 5 -2.97 -12.24 -0.21
N LEU A 6 -2.95 -11.00 -0.68
CA LEU A 6 -3.21 -9.82 0.13
C LEU A 6 -3.92 -8.77 -0.72
N ASP A 7 -5.00 -8.22 -0.18
CA ASP A 7 -5.64 -7.01 -0.68
C ASP A 7 -5.97 -6.19 0.56
N THR A 8 -5.10 -5.23 0.89
CA THR A 8 -5.19 -4.50 2.15
C THR A 8 -4.87 -3.04 1.98
N THR A 9 -5.65 -2.20 2.65
CA THR A 9 -5.39 -0.77 2.80
C THR A 9 -5.36 -0.44 4.29
N GLN A 10 -4.31 0.24 4.73
CA GLN A 10 -4.18 0.71 6.11
C GLN A 10 -4.03 2.23 6.16
N VAL A 11 -4.81 2.87 7.03
CA VAL A 11 -4.66 4.28 7.37
C VAL A 11 -3.43 4.44 8.27
N ILE A 12 -2.48 5.26 7.84
CA ILE A 12 -1.22 5.53 8.54
C ILE A 12 -1.39 6.71 9.49
N ARG A 13 -2.06 7.77 9.04
CA ARG A 13 -2.33 8.99 9.80
C ARG A 13 -3.47 9.76 9.14
N THR A 14 -4.17 10.58 9.92
CA THR A 14 -5.04 11.65 9.41
C THR A 14 -4.31 13.00 9.50
N LEU A 15 -4.33 13.78 8.43
CA LEU A 15 -3.71 15.12 8.37
C LEU A 15 -4.66 16.14 7.73
N GLN A 16 -4.36 17.43 7.89
CA GLN A 16 -5.04 18.50 7.16
C GLN A 16 -4.36 18.68 5.80
N PHE A 17 -5.11 18.52 4.72
CA PHE A 17 -4.65 18.75 3.36
C PHE A 17 -5.69 19.61 2.65
N GLU A 18 -5.25 20.72 2.05
CA GLU A 18 -6.12 21.69 1.36
C GLU A 18 -7.33 22.18 2.20
N GLY A 19 -7.14 22.28 3.52
CA GLY A 19 -8.17 22.76 4.45
C GLY A 19 -9.19 21.72 4.90
N ALA A 20 -9.00 20.44 4.55
CA ALA A 20 -9.88 19.35 4.97
C ALA A 20 -9.10 18.13 5.53
N PRO A 21 -9.71 17.34 6.44
CA PRO A 21 -9.10 16.14 6.97
C PRO A 21 -9.01 15.03 5.90
N HIS A 22 -7.80 14.54 5.70
CA HIS A 22 -7.48 13.45 4.78
C HIS A 22 -6.77 12.31 5.52
N GLU A 23 -7.13 11.08 5.20
CA GLU A 23 -6.41 9.88 5.61
C GLU A 23 -5.26 9.64 4.65
N VAL A 24 -4.06 9.48 5.18
CA VAL A 24 -2.95 8.92 4.43
C VAL A 24 -3.05 7.40 4.48
N CYS A 25 -3.28 6.79 3.33
CA CYS A 25 -3.45 5.37 3.16
C CYS A 25 -2.19 4.75 2.56
N ALA A 26 -1.81 3.57 3.05
CA ALA A 26 -0.88 2.67 2.40
C ALA A 26 -1.64 1.42 1.96
N GLU A 27 -1.43 0.98 0.73
CA GLU A 27 -2.08 -0.21 0.17
C GLU A 27 -1.05 -1.21 -0.35
N ALA A 28 -1.37 -2.49 -0.20
CA ALA A 28 -0.67 -3.59 -0.83
C ALA A 28 -1.66 -4.57 -1.50
N LEU A 29 -1.37 -4.88 -2.77
CA LEU A 29 -2.00 -5.95 -3.53
C LEU A 29 -0.95 -7.01 -3.83
N ALA A 30 -1.05 -8.17 -3.19
CA ALA A 30 -0.11 -9.27 -3.38
C ALA A 30 -0.74 -10.45 -4.11
N SER A 31 0.02 -11.03 -5.03
CA SER A 31 -0.33 -12.25 -5.73
C SER A 31 0.88 -13.16 -5.89
N HIS A 32 0.67 -14.47 -5.86
CA HIS A 32 1.71 -15.48 -6.08
C HIS A 32 1.38 -16.37 -7.26
N ASP A 33 2.34 -16.56 -8.17
CA ASP A 33 2.25 -17.59 -9.19
C ASP A 33 2.99 -18.85 -8.73
N ARG A 34 2.22 -19.89 -8.44
CA ARG A 34 2.72 -21.21 -8.01
C ARG A 34 3.49 -21.95 -9.11
N HIS A 35 3.38 -21.55 -10.37
CA HIS A 35 4.13 -22.20 -11.43
C HIS A 35 5.59 -21.75 -11.46
N SER A 36 5.83 -20.47 -11.21
CA SER A 36 7.15 -19.85 -11.24
C SER A 36 7.68 -19.51 -9.85
N ASN A 37 6.98 -19.92 -8.78
CA ASN A 37 7.23 -19.52 -7.39
C ASN A 37 7.51 -18.03 -7.24
N GLN A 38 6.67 -17.22 -7.86
CA GLN A 38 6.88 -15.77 -7.92
C GLN A 38 5.83 -15.04 -7.12
N LEU A 39 6.26 -14.31 -6.09
CA LEU A 39 5.46 -13.31 -5.38
C LEU A 39 5.56 -11.96 -6.12
N THR A 40 4.43 -11.32 -6.34
CA THR A 40 4.34 -9.93 -6.79
C THR A 40 3.54 -9.13 -5.77
N VAL A 41 4.11 -8.04 -5.26
CA VAL A 41 3.44 -7.11 -4.35
C VAL A 41 3.41 -5.73 -4.98
N LYS A 42 2.22 -5.24 -5.32
CA LYS A 42 2.01 -3.87 -5.79
C LYS A 42 1.69 -2.99 -4.61
N LEU A 43 2.47 -1.93 -4.43
CA LEU A 43 2.40 -1.01 -3.32
C LEU A 43 2.02 0.38 -3.84
N ARG A 44 1.10 1.03 -3.14
CA ARG A 44 0.80 2.44 -3.38
C ARG A 44 0.47 3.17 -2.09
N ALA A 45 0.55 4.49 -2.17
CA ALA A 45 0.13 5.38 -1.09
C ALA A 45 -0.71 6.51 -1.69
N PHE A 46 -1.72 6.94 -0.95
CA PHE A 46 -2.64 7.98 -1.40
C PHE A 46 -3.33 8.67 -0.23
N LEU A 47 -3.89 9.85 -0.49
CA LEU A 47 -4.81 10.53 0.41
C LEU A 47 -6.24 10.16 0.07
N ARG A 48 -7.06 9.92 1.08
CA ARG A 48 -8.52 9.75 0.96
C ARG A 48 -9.23 10.77 1.84
N ALA A 49 -10.13 11.56 1.27
CA ALA A 49 -10.92 12.51 2.05
C ALA A 49 -11.85 11.79 3.04
N GLN A 50 -11.97 12.31 4.27
CA GLN A 50 -12.92 11.78 5.27
C GLN A 50 -14.33 12.36 5.13
N ASN A 51 -14.48 13.54 4.51
CA ASN A 51 -15.75 14.25 4.45
C ASN A 51 -16.69 13.71 3.36
N GLN A 52 -18.00 13.72 3.66
CA GLN A 52 -19.05 13.17 2.80
C GLN A 52 -19.12 13.79 1.40
N ASP A 53 -18.77 15.07 1.26
CA ASP A 53 -18.80 15.79 -0.01
C ASP A 53 -17.71 15.33 -1.00
N HIS A 54 -16.68 14.63 -0.51
CA HIS A 54 -15.49 14.20 -1.27
C HIS A 54 -15.19 12.70 -1.10
N ILE A 55 -16.15 11.89 -0.65
CA ILE A 55 -15.95 10.45 -0.48
C ILE A 55 -15.53 9.83 -1.82
N GLY A 56 -14.38 9.17 -1.81
CA GLY A 56 -13.81 8.50 -2.98
C GLY A 56 -12.82 9.34 -3.78
N GLU A 57 -12.63 10.61 -3.43
CA GLU A 57 -11.53 11.41 -3.99
C GLU A 57 -10.19 10.89 -3.44
N VAL A 58 -9.30 10.55 -4.38
CA VAL A 58 -7.97 10.00 -4.10
C VAL A 58 -6.94 10.97 -4.66
N ALA A 59 -6.12 11.55 -3.79
CA ALA A 59 -5.01 12.40 -4.19
C ALA A 59 -3.66 11.70 -3.95
N VAL A 60 -2.68 11.97 -4.80
CA VAL A 60 -1.31 11.45 -4.67
C VAL A 60 -0.32 12.62 -4.69
N PRO A 61 -0.15 13.33 -3.56
CA PRO A 61 0.81 14.41 -3.47
C PRO A 61 2.24 13.94 -3.75
N SER A 62 3.07 14.84 -4.29
CA SER A 62 4.46 14.52 -4.69
C SER A 62 5.40 14.15 -3.55
N TRP A 63 5.00 14.41 -2.30
CA TRP A 63 5.77 14.01 -1.12
C TRP A 63 5.50 12.56 -0.71
N LEU A 64 4.41 11.94 -1.15
CA LEU A 64 4.20 10.52 -0.95
C LEU A 64 5.19 9.70 -1.78
N PRO A 65 5.59 8.51 -1.31
CA PRO A 65 6.31 7.57 -2.14
C PRO A 65 5.54 7.25 -3.42
N GLU A 66 6.25 7.23 -4.56
CA GLU A 66 5.70 6.71 -5.81
C GLU A 66 5.32 5.24 -5.68
N PRO A 67 4.29 4.76 -6.42
CA PRO A 67 3.94 3.35 -6.44
C PRO A 67 5.12 2.45 -6.78
N GLU A 68 5.20 1.31 -6.12
CA GLU A 68 6.31 0.36 -6.24
C GLU A 68 5.77 -1.04 -6.51
N THR A 69 6.50 -1.83 -7.30
CA THR A 69 6.21 -3.25 -7.48
C THR A 69 7.41 -4.05 -7.04
N VAL A 70 7.22 -4.87 -6.00
CA VAL A 70 8.22 -5.82 -5.52
C VAL A 70 7.93 -7.18 -6.14
N ILE A 71 8.93 -7.80 -6.73
CA ILE A 71 8.86 -9.14 -7.30
C ILE A 71 9.94 -9.99 -6.62
N ASP A 72 9.55 -11.13 -6.08
CA ASP A 72 10.46 -12.04 -5.39
C ASP A 72 10.16 -13.50 -5.73
N HIS A 73 11.17 -14.36 -5.60
CA HIS A 73 11.03 -15.80 -5.79
C HIS A 73 10.88 -16.47 -4.43
N VAL A 74 9.66 -16.90 -4.12
CA VAL A 74 9.26 -17.38 -2.79
C VAL A 74 8.37 -18.60 -2.95
N GLU A 75 8.53 -19.61 -2.10
CA GLU A 75 7.62 -20.74 -2.06
C GLU A 75 6.21 -20.32 -1.60
N SER A 76 5.19 -21.08 -1.98
CA SER A 76 3.79 -20.68 -1.74
C SER A 76 3.40 -20.59 -0.26
N ASP A 77 4.10 -21.29 0.62
CA ASP A 77 3.87 -21.31 2.07
C ASP A 77 4.50 -20.09 2.78
N GLU A 78 5.63 -19.60 2.27
CA GLU A 78 6.32 -18.40 2.75
C GLU A 78 5.74 -17.09 2.15
N ALA A 79 5.09 -17.17 0.99
CA ALA A 79 4.67 -16.00 0.22
C ALA A 79 3.77 -15.02 0.98
N HIS A 80 2.94 -15.50 1.93
CA HIS A 80 2.09 -14.63 2.73
C HIS A 80 2.88 -13.85 3.80
N GLU A 81 3.87 -14.49 4.42
CA GLU A 81 4.75 -13.84 5.40
C GLU A 81 5.59 -12.75 4.73
N VAL A 82 6.23 -13.08 3.60
CA VAL A 82 7.03 -12.12 2.82
C VAL A 82 6.18 -10.94 2.33
N ALA A 83 4.94 -11.19 1.87
CA ALA A 83 4.04 -10.10 1.47
C ALA A 83 3.71 -9.14 2.63
N ASN A 84 3.54 -9.66 3.85
CA ASN A 84 3.30 -8.84 5.04
C ASN A 84 4.53 -8.04 5.45
N ASP A 85 5.73 -8.61 5.36
CA ASP A 85 6.99 -7.91 5.65
C ASP A 85 7.26 -6.78 4.66
N VAL A 86 7.02 -7.03 3.37
CA VAL A 86 7.07 -6.01 2.32
C VAL A 86 6.07 -4.89 2.62
N PHE A 87 4.84 -5.22 2.99
CA PHE A 87 3.85 -4.21 3.35
C PHE A 87 4.20 -3.46 4.65
N GLY A 88 4.77 -4.14 5.64
CA GLY A 88 5.29 -3.53 6.87
C GLY A 88 6.33 -2.46 6.58
N SER A 89 7.30 -2.80 5.73
CA SER A 89 8.36 -1.90 5.26
C SER A 89 7.78 -0.71 4.47
N TRP A 90 6.81 -0.97 3.60
CA TRP A 90 6.10 0.08 2.87
C TRP A 90 5.41 1.08 3.79
N LYS A 91 4.70 0.62 4.82
CA LYS A 91 4.05 1.51 5.80
C LYS A 91 5.05 2.41 6.51
N GLN A 92 6.22 1.89 6.87
CA GLN A 92 7.29 2.69 7.46
C GLN A 92 7.82 3.75 6.49
N LYS A 93 8.00 3.39 5.21
CA LYS A 93 8.40 4.31 4.14
C LYS A 93 7.37 5.42 3.95
N VAL A 94 6.07 5.11 3.94
CA VAL A 94 4.99 6.10 3.86
C VAL A 94 4.99 7.01 5.09
N ALA A 95 5.07 6.45 6.29
CA ALA A 95 5.12 7.21 7.54
C ALA A 95 6.31 8.19 7.59
N GLY A 96 7.48 7.77 7.09
CA GLY A 96 8.69 8.60 7.03
C GLY A 96 8.64 9.74 6.00
N ARG A 97 7.63 9.78 5.13
CA ARG A 97 7.41 10.85 4.15
C ARG A 97 6.33 11.85 4.56
N LEU A 98 5.64 11.59 5.67
CA LEU A 98 4.58 12.47 6.11
C LEU A 98 5.14 13.86 6.46
N PRO A 99 4.46 14.94 6.07
CA PRO A 99 4.80 16.27 6.56
C PRO A 99 4.67 16.31 8.09
N GLY A 100 5.61 17.01 8.72
CA GLY A 100 5.69 17.21 10.17
C GLY A 100 4.64 18.19 10.69
#